data_AF-A0A2J4ZEC3-F1
#
_entry.id   AF-A0A2J4ZEC3-F1
#
_cell.length_a   1.000
_cell.length_b   1.000
_cell.length_c   1.000
_cell.angle_alpha   90.00
_cell.angle_beta   90.00
_cell.angle_gamma   90.00
#
_symmetry.space_group_name_H-M   'P 1'
#
loop_
_entity.id
_entity.type
_entity.pdbx_description
1 polymer ?
#
loop_
_entity_poly.entity_id
_entity_poly.type
_entity_poly.pdbx_seq_one_letter_code
_entity_poly.pdbx_strand_id
1 'polypeptide(L)'
;LQNLIDMPGYRKLFKDIKALVQTVSAEKGVSAELLASRRQINQLLNWHWGLKNGNGQPELVSGWRGELMADRLNALLSDYPR
;
A
#
# COMPACT_ATOMS: atom_id res chain seq x y z
N LEU A 1 14.92 -10.99 11.53
CA LEU A 1 14.05 -10.18 10.64
C LEU A 1 12.64 -10.72 10.78
N GLN A 2 11.67 -9.90 11.20
CA GLN A 2 10.27 -10.31 11.25
C GLN A 2 9.72 -10.45 9.82
N ASN A 3 8.92 -11.48 9.55
CA ASN A 3 8.31 -11.64 8.23
C ASN A 3 7.06 -10.77 8.13
N LEU A 4 6.91 -10.11 6.98
CA LEU A 4 5.75 -9.27 6.68
C LEU A 4 4.40 -9.99 6.84
N ILE A 5 4.35 -11.28 6.50
CA ILE A 5 3.12 -12.07 6.54
C ILE A 5 2.64 -12.39 7.96
N ASP A 6 3.54 -12.26 8.95
CA ASP A 6 3.27 -12.53 10.35
C ASP A 6 2.74 -11.28 11.08
N MET A 7 2.72 -10.12 10.42
CA MET A 7 2.24 -8.87 11.01
C MET A 7 0.73 -8.92 11.29
N PRO A 8 0.28 -8.39 12.44
CA PRO A 8 -1.14 -8.32 12.78
C PRO A 8 -1.95 -7.65 11.67
N GLY A 9 -2.98 -8.34 11.19
CA GLY A 9 -3.86 -7.79 10.16
C GLY A 9 -3.30 -7.77 8.74
N TYR A 10 -2.09 -8.30 8.47
CA TYR A 10 -1.48 -8.32 7.12
C TYR A 10 -2.44 -8.73 6.01
N ARG A 11 -3.10 -9.88 6.15
CA ARG A 11 -4.01 -10.42 5.11
C ARG A 11 -5.19 -9.49 4.86
N LYS A 12 -5.73 -8.87 5.90
CA LYS A 12 -6.86 -7.94 5.83
C LYS A 12 -6.41 -6.64 5.18
N LEU A 13 -5.33 -6.03 5.68
CA LEU A 13 -4.75 -4.81 5.14
C LEU A 13 -4.35 -4.96 3.67
N PHE A 14 -3.74 -6.09 3.28
CA PHE A 14 -3.43 -6.37 1.88
C PHE A 14 -4.68 -6.45 0.99
N LYS A 15 -5.79 -7.01 1.51
CA LYS A 15 -7.07 -7.05 0.80
C LYS A 15 -7.70 -5.66 0.68
N ASP A 16 -7.65 -4.86 1.74
CA ASP A 16 -8.21 -3.52 1.76
C ASP A 16 -7.46 -2.58 0.83
N ILE A 17 -6.12 -2.66 0.77
CA ILE A 17 -5.32 -1.93 -0.22
C ILE A 17 -5.70 -2.34 -1.64
N LYS A 18 -5.87 -3.64 -1.92
CA LYS A 18 -6.32 -4.10 -3.24
C LYS A 18 -7.70 -3.53 -3.60
N ALA A 19 -8.63 -3.50 -2.64
CA ALA A 19 -9.95 -2.92 -2.86
C ALA A 19 -9.86 -1.42 -3.18
N LEU A 20 -9.06 -0.67 -2.43
CA LEU A 20 -8.81 0.75 -2.69
C LEU A 20 -8.22 0.99 -4.09
N VAL A 21 -7.26 0.15 -4.52
CA VAL A 21 -6.67 0.23 -5.87
C VAL A 21 -7.73 0.00 -6.95
N GLN A 22 -8.66 -0.94 -6.75
CA GLN A 22 -9.77 -1.15 -7.69
C GLN A 22 -10.72 0.04 -7.74
N THR A 23 -11.02 0.65 -6.59
CA THR A 23 -11.84 1.89 -6.53
C THR A 23 -11.17 3.02 -7.29
N VAL A 24 -9.88 3.28 -7.05
CA VAL A 24 -9.13 4.34 -7.75
C VAL A 24 -9.00 4.03 -9.25
N SER A 25 -8.84 2.76 -9.62
CA SER A 25 -8.83 2.31 -11.01
C SER A 25 -10.11 2.71 -11.74
N ALA A 26 -11.27 2.43 -11.12
CA ALA A 26 -12.57 2.77 -11.68
C ALA A 26 -12.81 4.29 -11.74
N GLU A 27 -12.41 5.03 -10.71
CA GLU A 27 -12.58 6.50 -10.66
C GLU A 27 -11.71 7.25 -11.67
N LYS A 28 -10.49 6.78 -11.92
CA LYS A 28 -9.48 7.50 -12.72
C LYS A 28 -9.30 6.94 -14.13
N GLY A 29 -9.94 5.80 -14.44
CA GLY A 29 -9.78 5.12 -15.73
C GLY A 29 -8.38 4.55 -15.96
N VAL A 30 -7.61 4.34 -14.89
CA VAL A 30 -6.26 3.75 -14.95
C VAL A 30 -6.34 2.28 -14.56
N SER A 31 -5.67 1.38 -15.29
CA SER A 31 -5.67 -0.04 -14.94
C SER A 31 -5.14 -0.29 -13.53
N ALA A 32 -5.85 -1.11 -12.74
CA ALA A 32 -5.43 -1.52 -11.41
C ALA A 32 -4.04 -2.18 -11.39
N GLU A 33 -3.67 -2.92 -12.45
CA GLU A 33 -2.34 -3.53 -12.57
C GLU A 33 -1.22 -2.48 -12.71
N LEU A 34 -1.51 -1.36 -13.39
CA LEU A 34 -0.58 -0.24 -13.52
C LEU A 34 -0.48 0.56 -12.22
N LEU A 35 -1.58 0.68 -11.49
CA LEU A 35 -1.65 1.38 -10.21
C LEU A 35 -0.83 0.64 -9.14
N ALA A 36 -1.03 -0.66 -8.96
CA ALA A 36 -0.33 -1.41 -7.93
C ALA A 36 -0.14 -2.89 -8.26
N SER A 37 1.10 -3.36 -8.07
CA SER A 37 1.46 -4.77 -8.02
C SER A 37 1.55 -5.28 -6.58
N ARG A 38 1.53 -6.61 -6.41
CA ARG A 38 1.79 -7.26 -5.10
C ARG A 38 3.10 -6.82 -4.47
N ARG A 39 4.16 -6.62 -5.27
CA ARG A 39 5.47 -6.14 -4.79
C ARG A 39 5.35 -4.75 -4.19
N GLN A 40 4.65 -3.83 -4.85
CA GLN A 40 4.48 -2.45 -4.41
C GLN A 40 3.61 -2.37 -3.15
N ILE A 41 2.55 -3.17 -3.06
CA ILE A 41 1.75 -3.28 -1.82
C ILE A 41 2.63 -3.78 -0.67
N ASN A 42 3.41 -4.86 -0.89
CA ASN A 42 4.31 -5.35 0.14
C ASN A 42 5.41 -4.35 0.50
N GLN A 43 5.88 -3.51 -0.43
CA GLN A 43 6.82 -2.43 -0.14
C GLN A 43 6.21 -1.40 0.81
N LEU A 44 4.97 -0.97 0.55
CA LEU A 44 4.22 -0.07 1.41
C LEU A 44 4.03 -0.65 2.82
N LEU A 45 3.69 -1.93 2.91
CA LEU A 45 3.48 -2.58 4.19
C LEU A 45 4.77 -2.79 4.99
N ASN A 46 5.88 -3.13 4.33
CA ASN A 46 7.18 -3.17 4.99
C ASN A 46 7.56 -1.79 5.55
N TRP A 47 7.20 -0.71 4.85
CA TRP A 47 7.46 0.66 5.30
C TRP A 47 6.57 1.04 6.50
N HIS A 48 5.27 0.72 6.47
CA HIS A 48 4.35 0.97 7.59
C HIS A 48 4.82 0.34 8.91
N TRP A 49 5.32 -0.90 8.84
CA TRP A 49 5.81 -1.67 9.99
C TRP A 49 7.31 -1.55 10.26
N GLY A 50 8.04 -0.72 9.50
CA GLY A 50 9.49 -0.54 9.68
C GLY A 50 10.31 -1.83 9.55
N LEU A 51 9.81 -2.86 8.85
CA LEU A 51 10.44 -4.18 8.77
C LEU A 51 11.72 -4.20 7.92
N LYS A 52 11.88 -3.20 7.06
CA LYS A 52 13.06 -3.06 6.19
C LYS A 52 13.55 -1.62 6.26
N ASN A 53 14.87 -1.48 6.46
CA ASN A 53 15.58 -0.22 6.30
C ASN A 53 15.74 0.09 4.81
N GLY A 54 14.62 0.38 4.14
CA GLY A 54 14.62 0.89 2.77
C GLY A 54 14.79 2.40 2.80
N ASN A 55 15.83 2.92 2.16
CA ASN A 55 16.08 4.35 2.01
C ASN A 55 15.09 4.96 1.01
N GLY A 56 13.82 5.11 1.39
CA GLY A 56 12.86 5.81 0.56
C GLY A 56 11.39 5.55 0.87
N GLN A 57 10.58 6.52 0.48
CA GLN A 57 9.12 6.42 0.49
C GLN A 57 8.64 5.39 -0.55
N PRO A 58 7.63 4.55 -0.25
CA PRO A 58 7.12 3.55 -1.19
C PRO A 58 6.56 4.16 -2.48
N GLU A 59 6.65 3.40 -3.58
CA GLU A 59 6.17 3.82 -4.90
C GLU A 59 4.66 4.13 -4.93
N LEU A 60 3.86 3.50 -4.07
CA LEU A 60 2.40 3.71 -4.02
C LEU A 60 1.99 5.07 -3.44
N VAL A 61 2.86 5.69 -2.66
CA VAL A 61 2.59 6.96 -1.98
C VAL A 61 3.55 8.07 -2.46
N SER A 62 4.19 7.88 -3.62
CA SER A 62 5.13 8.80 -4.24
C SER A 62 4.87 8.97 -5.74
N GLY A 63 5.36 10.07 -6.31
CA GLY A 63 5.16 10.41 -7.73
C GLY A 63 3.68 10.45 -8.13
N TRP A 64 3.40 10.17 -9.40
CA TRP A 64 2.03 10.20 -9.95
C TRP A 64 1.08 9.20 -9.27
N ARG A 65 1.59 8.09 -8.73
CA ARG A 65 0.76 7.15 -7.95
C ARG A 65 0.32 7.77 -6.63
N GLY A 66 1.25 8.44 -5.95
CA GLY A 66 0.96 9.17 -4.74
C GLY A 66 -0.13 10.23 -4.94
N GLU A 67 -0.08 10.96 -6.05
CA GLU A 67 -1.11 11.96 -6.40
C GLU A 67 -2.52 11.37 -6.52
N LEU A 68 -2.64 10.08 -6.86
CA LEU A 68 -3.94 9.42 -7.02
C LEU A 68 -4.47 8.76 -5.74
N MET A 69 -3.59 8.28 -4.86
CA MET A 69 -4.00 7.39 -3.77
C MET A 69 -3.24 7.54 -2.45
N ALA A 70 -2.22 8.43 -2.34
CA ALA A 70 -1.43 8.55 -1.11
C ALA A 70 -2.28 8.86 0.12
N ASP A 71 -3.17 9.86 0.04
CA ASP A 71 -4.00 10.27 1.18
C ASP A 71 -4.93 9.14 1.64
N ARG A 72 -5.58 8.46 0.70
CA ARG A 72 -6.47 7.33 0.98
C ARG A 72 -5.70 6.13 1.54
N LEU A 73 -4.50 5.86 1.03
CA LEU A 73 -3.63 4.82 1.55
C LEU A 73 -3.15 5.14 2.97
N ASN A 74 -2.74 6.38 3.24
CA ASN A 74 -2.29 6.80 4.56
C ASN A 74 -3.42 6.76 5.60
N ALA A 75 -4.63 7.19 5.22
CA ALA A 75 -5.81 7.04 6.07
C ALA A 75 -6.10 5.56 6.37
N LEU A 76 -6.08 4.70 5.35
CA LEU A 76 -6.29 3.27 5.51
C LEU A 76 -5.21 2.62 6.38
N LEU A 77 -3.94 3.04 6.27
CA LEU A 77 -2.85 2.55 7.11
C LEU A 77 -3.00 2.99 8.58
N SER A 78 -3.63 4.14 8.86
CA SER A 78 -3.83 4.63 10.22
C SER A 78 -4.78 3.77 11.05
N ASP A 79 -5.65 2.98 10.39
CA ASP A 79 -6.56 2.02 11.03
C ASP A 79 -5.84 0.73 11.49
N TYR A 80 -4.57 0.56 11.12
CA TYR A 80 -3.80 -0.65 11.41
C TYR A 80 -2.62 -0.33 12.34
N PRO A 81 -2.49 -1.05 13.48
CA PRO A 81 -1.39 -0.83 14.40
C PRO A 81 -0.05 -1.14 13.73
N ARG A 82 0.97 -0.36 14.12
CA ARG A 82 2.36 -0.58 13.74
C ARG A 82 3.02 -1.59 14.68
#